data_AF-A0A498RDQ8-F1
#
_entry.id   AF-A0A498RDQ8-F1
#
_cell.length_a   1.000
_cell.length_b   1.000
_cell.length_c   1.000
_cell.angle_alpha   90.00
_cell.angle_beta   90.00
_cell.angle_gamma   90.00
#
_symmetry.space_group_name_H-M   'P 1'
#
loop_
_entity.id
_entity.type
_entity.pdbx_description
1 polymer ?
#
loop_
_entity_poly.entity_id
_entity_poly.type
_entity_poly.pdbx_seq_one_letter_code
_entity_poly.pdbx_strand_id
1 'polypeptide(L)'
;DEIGYVPVDVNGAHLLFQLISRRYERGSIILTSNRGIGQWGEVFGDTIIATAILDRLLHHSTVINIKGESYRLKEKQRAGLLKRSQDIKPEGGDSLTVTFDT
;
A
#
# COMPACT_ATOMS: atom_id res chain seq x y z
N ASP A 1 -6.97 1.26 -4.75
CA ASP A 1 -6.10 2.42 -4.54
C ASP A 1 -6.10 2.71 -3.04
N GLU A 2 -4.96 3.09 -2.46
CA GLU A 2 -4.78 3.36 -1.02
C GLU A 2 -5.18 2.21 -0.07
N ILE A 3 -4.76 0.98 -0.39
CA ILE A 3 -4.99 -0.17 0.51
C ILE A 3 -4.25 0.06 1.83
N GLY A 4 -4.98 0.09 2.96
CA GLY A 4 -4.41 0.28 4.30
C GLY A 4 -4.66 1.64 4.97
N TYR A 5 -5.41 2.54 4.33
CA TYR A 5 -5.85 3.81 4.95
C TYR A 5 -7.08 3.63 5.85
N VAL A 6 -8.07 2.86 5.41
CA VAL A 6 -9.25 2.45 6.18
C VAL A 6 -9.09 0.96 6.52
N PRO A 7 -9.36 0.54 7.77
CA PRO A 7 -9.37 -0.88 8.10
C PRO A 7 -10.38 -1.59 7.21
N VAL A 8 -9.93 -2.62 6.51
CA VAL A 8 -10.77 -3.39 5.60
C VAL A 8 -11.55 -4.39 6.45
N ASP A 9 -12.87 -4.40 6.32
CA ASP A 9 -13.69 -5.43 6.96
C ASP A 9 -13.34 -6.81 6.39
N VAL A 10 -13.62 -7.88 7.13
CA VAL A 10 -13.28 -9.26 6.72
C VAL A 10 -13.93 -9.64 5.39
N ASN A 11 -15.16 -9.20 5.12
CA ASN A 11 -15.83 -9.40 3.84
C ASN A 11 -15.16 -8.64 2.69
N GLY A 12 -14.68 -7.42 2.94
CA GLY A 12 -13.92 -6.61 2.00
C GLY A 12 -12.58 -7.27 1.66
N ALA A 13 -11.92 -7.89 2.64
CA ALA A 13 -10.72 -8.68 2.43
C ALA A 13 -11.00 -9.90 1.54
N HIS A 14 -12.12 -10.61 1.79
CA HIS A 14 -12.55 -11.72 0.95
C HIS A 14 -12.89 -11.30 -0.49
N LEU A 15 -13.56 -10.16 -0.68
CA LEU A 15 -13.87 -9.63 -2.01
C LEU A 15 -12.60 -9.24 -2.77
N LEU A 16 -11.64 -8.60 -2.09
CA LEU A 16 -10.34 -8.29 -2.66
C LEU A 16 -9.59 -9.57 -3.05
N PHE A 17 -9.61 -10.59 -2.18
CA PHE A 17 -9.02 -11.89 -2.47
C PHE A 17 -9.63 -12.56 -3.71
N GLN A 18 -10.96 -12.51 -3.86
CA GLN A 18 -11.63 -13.03 -5.04
C GLN A 18 -11.24 -12.26 -6.31
N LEU A 19 -11.14 -10.94 -6.23
CA LEU A 19 -10.72 -10.10 -7.35
C LEU A 19 -9.30 -10.45 -7.80
N ILE A 20 -8.38 -10.53 -6.85
CA ILE A 20 -6.98 -10.92 -7.10
C ILE A 20 -6.93 -12.32 -7.69
N SER A 21 -7.64 -13.29 -7.09
CA SER A 21 -7.66 -14.68 -7.57
C SER A 21 -8.23 -14.81 -8.99
N ARG A 22 -9.17 -13.96 -9.39
CA ARG A 22 -9.73 -13.95 -10.76
C ARG A 22 -8.80 -13.31 -11.79
N ARG A 23 -7.94 -12.39 -11.35
CA ARG A 23 -6.99 -11.66 -12.20
C ARG A 23 -5.60 -12.28 -12.24
N TYR A 24 -5.27 -13.06 -11.21
CA TYR A 24 -4.09 -13.91 -11.15
C TYR A 24 -3.98 -14.75 -12.44
N GLU A 25 -2.84 -14.65 -13.12
CA GLU A 25 -2.53 -15.29 -14.41
C GLU A 25 -3.42 -14.87 -15.60
N ARG A 26 -4.24 -13.81 -15.46
CA ARG A 26 -5.13 -13.31 -16.52
C ARG A 26 -4.95 -11.84 -16.86
N GLY A 27 -4.25 -11.06 -16.03
CA GLY A 27 -3.86 -9.69 -16.33
C GLY A 27 -3.23 -8.97 -15.14
N SER A 28 -2.52 -7.88 -15.40
CA SER A 28 -1.76 -7.14 -14.40
C SER A 28 -2.63 -6.37 -13.41
N ILE A 29 -2.11 -6.16 -12.20
CA ILE A 29 -2.77 -5.43 -11.11
C ILE A 29 -1.77 -4.44 -10.50
N ILE A 30 -2.03 -3.15 -10.61
CA ILE A 30 -1.22 -2.15 -9.92
C ILE A 30 -1.88 -1.83 -8.57
N LEU A 31 -1.15 -2.02 -7.47
CA LEU A 31 -1.63 -1.71 -6.12
C LEU A 31 -0.72 -0.67 -5.45
N THR A 32 -1.36 0.28 -4.78
CA THR A 32 -0.70 1.33 -4.01
C THR A 32 -1.08 1.13 -2.55
N SER A 33 -0.07 1.12 -1.67
CA SER A 33 -0.29 1.07 -0.23
C SER A 33 0.62 2.07 0.47
N ASN A 34 0.09 2.63 1.55
CA ASN A 34 0.85 3.44 2.50
C ASN A 34 1.38 2.62 3.68
N ARG A 35 1.22 1.29 3.64
CA ARG A 35 1.61 0.34 4.68
C ARG A 35 2.62 -0.66 4.14
N GLY A 36 3.58 -1.00 5.00
CA GLY A 36 4.55 -2.05 4.73
C GLY A 36 3.89 -3.42 4.55
N ILE A 37 4.45 -4.34 3.76
CA ILE A 37 3.91 -5.71 3.59
C ILE A 37 3.69 -6.40 4.94
N GLY A 38 4.61 -6.20 5.90
CA GLY A 38 4.48 -6.75 7.25
C GLY A 38 3.29 -6.22 8.07
N GLN A 39 2.71 -5.07 7.68
CA GLN A 39 1.55 -4.46 8.34
C GLN A 39 0.22 -4.89 7.71
N TRP A 40 0.24 -5.66 6.61
CA TRP A 40 -1.00 -6.05 5.92
C TRP A 40 -1.88 -6.98 6.75
N GLY A 41 -1.31 -7.74 7.70
CA GLY A 41 -2.09 -8.52 8.67
C GLY A 41 -3.07 -7.66 9.48
N GLU A 42 -2.63 -6.46 9.89
CA GLU A 42 -3.48 -5.49 10.61
C GLU A 42 -4.50 -4.81 9.69
N VAL A 43 -4.14 -4.60 8.42
CA VAL A 43 -5.00 -3.95 7.42
C VAL A 43 -6.24 -4.80 7.09
N PHE A 44 -6.08 -6.12 7.00
CA PHE A 44 -7.18 -7.04 6.70
C PHE A 44 -7.88 -7.61 7.94
N GLY A 45 -7.36 -7.34 9.14
CA GLY A 45 -7.90 -7.86 10.41
C GLY A 45 -7.74 -9.37 10.61
N ASP A 46 -7.24 -10.10 9.61
CA ASP A 46 -6.96 -11.53 9.65
C ASP A 46 -5.61 -11.81 8.96
N THR A 47 -4.62 -12.20 9.76
CA THR A 47 -3.27 -12.54 9.31
C THR A 47 -3.26 -13.72 8.34
N ILE A 48 -4.18 -14.67 8.45
CA ILE A 48 -4.25 -15.85 7.58
C ILE A 48 -4.68 -15.43 6.16
N ILE A 49 -5.75 -14.66 6.06
CA ILE A 49 -6.25 -14.13 4.78
C ILE A 49 -5.23 -13.16 4.18
N ALA A 50 -4.65 -12.28 4.99
CA ALA A 50 -3.61 -11.36 4.55
C ALA A 50 -2.42 -12.10 3.94
N THR A 51 -1.94 -13.15 4.60
CA THR A 51 -0.84 -13.97 4.10
C THR A 51 -1.21 -14.68 2.80
N ALA A 52 -2.42 -15.22 2.68
CA ALA A 52 -2.89 -15.87 1.46
C ALA A 52 -3.07 -14.91 0.26
N ILE A 53 -3.45 -13.66 0.52
CA ILE A 53 -3.50 -12.58 -0.47
C ILE A 53 -2.07 -12.21 -0.91
N LEU A 54 -1.20 -11.96 0.06
CA LEU A 54 0.19 -11.59 -0.18
C LEU A 54 0.96 -12.67 -0.93
N ASP A 55 0.74 -13.95 -0.62
CA ASP A 55 1.36 -15.07 -1.31
C ASP A 55 1.04 -15.06 -2.81
N ARG A 56 -0.25 -14.93 -3.17
CA ARG A 56 -0.70 -14.84 -4.57
C ARG A 56 -0.20 -13.60 -5.28
N LEU A 57 -0.19 -12.48 -4.58
CA LEU A 57 0.28 -11.21 -5.11
C LEU A 57 1.79 -11.27 -5.35
N LEU A 58 2.59 -11.68 -4.36
CA LEU A 58 4.04 -11.63 -4.41
C LEU A 58 4.68 -12.67 -5.32
N HIS A 59 3.97 -13.76 -5.64
CA HIS A 59 4.48 -14.84 -6.50
C HIS A 59 4.96 -14.34 -7.88
N HIS A 60 4.26 -13.36 -8.47
CA HIS A 60 4.61 -12.73 -9.74
C HIS A 60 4.47 -11.21 -9.60
N SER A 61 5.33 -10.59 -8.77
CA SER A 61 5.27 -9.16 -8.48
C SER A 61 6.59 -8.45 -8.63
N THR A 62 6.51 -7.15 -8.89
CA THR A 62 7.63 -6.23 -8.71
C THR A 62 7.30 -5.24 -7.58
N VAL A 63 7.90 -5.44 -6.42
CA VAL A 63 7.69 -4.54 -5.28
C VAL A 63 8.55 -3.30 -5.45
N ILE A 64 7.92 -2.13 -5.58
CA ILE A 64 8.61 -0.84 -5.67
C ILE A 64 8.43 -0.09 -4.35
N ASN A 65 9.47 -0.10 -3.53
CA ASN A 65 9.46 0.69 -2.30
C ASN A 65 9.77 2.17 -2.63
N ILE A 66 8.77 3.03 -2.48
CA ILE A 66 8.93 4.47 -2.73
C ILE A 66 9.28 5.16 -1.42
N LYS A 67 10.49 5.71 -1.36
CA LYS A 67 10.97 6.52 -0.25
C LYS A 67 11.17 7.96 -0.72
N GLY A 68 10.64 8.91 0.03
CA GLY A 68 10.81 10.33 -0.28
C GLY A 68 9.82 11.22 0.46
N GLU A 69 10.10 12.53 0.47
CA GLU A 69 9.17 13.50 1.00
C GLU A 69 7.88 13.54 0.17
N SER A 70 6.74 13.76 0.84
CA SER A 70 5.45 13.86 0.16
C SER A 70 5.49 14.94 -0.92
N TYR A 71 5.12 14.57 -2.15
CA TYR A 71 5.05 15.52 -3.26
C TYR A 71 4.11 16.70 -2.94
N ARG A 72 3.00 16.43 -2.24
CA ARG A 72 2.05 17.44 -1.78
C ARG A 72 2.69 18.46 -0.82
N LEU A 73 3.61 18.00 0.04
CA LEU A 73 4.35 18.87 0.96
C LEU A 73 5.34 19.75 0.19
N LYS A 74 5.99 19.18 -0.83
CA LYS A 74 6.95 19.90 -1.70
C LYS A 74 6.26 21.00 -2.51
N GLU A 75 5.06 20.76 -3.01
CA GLU A 75 4.25 21.79 -3.68
C GLU A 75 3.78 22.89 -2.72
N LYS A 76 3.34 22.53 -1.51
CA LYS A 76 2.96 23.52 -0.49
C LYS A 76 4.14 24.36 0.02
N GLN A 77 5.34 23.78 0.10
CA GLN A 77 6.57 24.52 0.36
C GLN A 77 6.93 25.46 -0.79
N ARG A 78 6.79 25.01 -2.06
CA ARG A 78 6.96 25.85 -3.25
C ARG A 78 5.95 27.00 -3.31
N ALA A 79 4.72 26.76 -2.88
CA ALA A 79 3.65 27.76 -2.80
C ALA A 79 3.78 28.73 -1.61
N GLY A 80 4.85 28.60 -0.79
CA GLY A 80 5.10 29.49 0.36
C GLY A 80 4.16 29.26 1.56
N LEU A 81 3.37 28.19 1.55
CA LEU A 81 2.34 27.91 2.56
C LEU A 81 2.87 27.16 3.79
N LEU A 82 4.13 26.74 3.79
CA LEU A 82 4.78 26.03 4.90
C LEU A 82 6.12 26.66 5.26
N LYS A 83 6.21 27.26 6.45
CA LYS A 83 7.48 27.64 7.07
C LYS A 83 8.12 26.37 7.63
N ARG A 84 9.40 26.14 7.34
CA ARG A 84 10.14 24.96 7.81
C ARG A 84 10.21 24.97 9.34
N SER A 85 9.28 24.31 10.02
CA SER A 85 9.44 23.97 11.43
C SER A 85 10.42 22.81 11.52
N GLN A 86 11.56 23.08 12.14
CA GLN A 86 12.52 22.07 12.55
C GLN A 86 11.89 21.11 13.56
N ASP A 87 12.31 19.84 13.46
CA ASP A 87 12.20 18.77 14.46
C ASP A 87 10.83 18.13 14.72
N ILE A 88 10.17 17.63 13.67
CA ILE A 88 9.35 16.42 13.80
C ILE A 88 9.95 15.39 12.85
N LYS A 89 10.59 14.37 13.44
CA LYS A 89 11.05 13.18 12.73
C LYS A 89 9.84 12.63 11.96
N PRO A 90 9.84 12.56 10.61
CA PRO A 90 8.74 11.93 9.91
C PRO A 90 8.84 10.45 10.27
N GLU A 91 7.97 10.00 11.16
CA GLU A 91 7.78 8.57 11.38
C GLU A 91 7.27 8.04 10.05
N GLY A 92 8.17 7.36 9.34
CA GLY A 92 8.05 7.02 7.94
C GLY A 92 6.72 6.34 7.68
N GLY A 93 5.82 7.07 7.01
CA GLY A 93 4.77 6.43 6.22
C GLY A 93 5.48 5.75 5.05
N ASP A 94 5.93 4.51 5.28
CA ASP A 94 6.46 3.61 4.25
C ASP A 94 5.36 3.41 3.20
N SER A 95 5.32 4.29 2.20
CA SER A 95 4.42 4.12 1.08
C SER A 95 5.03 3.16 0.08
N LEU A 96 4.70 1.88 0.26
CA LEU A 96 4.99 0.84 -0.71
C LEU A 96 4.05 0.93 -1.91
N THR A 97 4.58 1.30 -3.07
CA THR A 97 3.84 1.13 -4.33
C THR A 97 4.17 -0.26 -4.86
N VAL A 98 3.26 -1.21 -4.67
CA VAL A 98 3.50 -2.58 -5.11
C VAL A 98 2.92 -2.77 -6.50
N THR A 99 3.79 -2.82 -7.50
CA THR A 99 3.37 -3.00 -8.89
C THR A 99 3.34 -4.49 -9.21
N PHE A 100 2.16 -5.08 -9.36
CA PHE A 100 2.03 -6.49 -9.73
C PHE A 100 1.84 -6.58 -11.25
N ASP A 101 2.91 -6.93 -11.96
CA ASP A 101 2.82 -7.36 -13.35
C ASP A 101 2.86 -8.89 -13.36
N THR A 102 1.73 -9.50 -13.70
CA THR A 102 1.53 -10.97 -13.74
C THR A 102 1.41 -11.42 -15.17
#